data_AF-A0A6J6B133-F1
#
_entry.id   AF-A0A6J6B133-F1
#
_cell.length_a   1.000
_cell.length_b   1.000
_cell.length_c   1.000
_cell.angle_alpha   90.00
_cell.angle_beta   90.00
_cell.angle_gamma   90.00
#
_symmetry.space_group_name_H-M   'P 1'
#
loop_
_entity.id
_entity.type
_entity.pdbx_description
1 polymer ?
#
loop_
_entity_poly.entity_id
_entity_poly.type
_entity_poly.pdbx_seq_one_letter_code
_entity_poly.pdbx_strand_id
1 'polypeptide(L)'
;MAAEDAEFATVMRGYDRDAVDDALRDLRRQLLQLSNQNAQLATELRAANESASRFERELKETVAPTYASVGARAALILSTAEDQANRIVAEAEAERRRLLQEVDAELETLRAEAREYYDSVVAEASRRAERLSAAAKADYEALVEQARTESTRMVENAMQEAGATRGAIATEVARMRATAKREIEAARTAFDREQSEKKLIASKAQNKNLNVESAWNLLSEQARVDLELEVTARRAEAEADYLRKHQDAVAATQRYLDEANAMLAQARTRANAAKLESETLETAARAHTKRTTDEAREKAEAILLAAEAEARSILAEAQSHSAKTLHKLKGKIAKLNVERDAVAQYLHNLREVVENAEQNLSRD
;
A
#
# COMPACT_ATOMS: atom_id res chain seq x y z
N MET A 1 41.76 77.01 79.61
CA MET A 1 41.39 76.71 81.01
C MET A 1 42.63 76.96 81.84
N ALA A 2 42.55 77.93 82.74
CA ALA A 2 43.65 78.34 83.61
C ALA A 2 44.00 77.19 84.58
N ALA A 3 45.29 76.93 84.76
CA ALA A 3 45.76 76.02 85.80
C ALA A 3 45.44 76.67 87.15
N GLU A 4 44.56 76.07 87.93
CA GLU A 4 44.46 76.36 89.35
C GLU A 4 45.73 75.79 90.01
N ASP A 5 46.61 76.67 90.48
CA ASP A 5 47.79 76.29 91.26
C ASP A 5 47.32 75.64 92.57
N ALA A 6 47.46 74.32 92.66
CA ALA A 6 47.10 73.55 93.85
C ALA A 6 48.12 73.81 94.98
N GLU A 7 47.81 74.75 95.89
CA GLU A 7 48.59 74.96 97.11
C GLU A 7 48.34 73.81 98.12
N PHE A 8 49.37 72.99 98.38
CA PHE A 8 49.30 71.89 99.35
C PHE A 8 49.54 72.39 100.78
N ALA A 9 48.70 71.98 101.74
CA ALA A 9 48.90 72.29 103.16
C ALA A 9 50.15 71.56 103.73
N THR A 10 51.01 72.28 104.46
CA THR A 10 52.23 71.73 105.08
C THR A 10 52.00 71.34 106.54
N VAL A 11 52.29 70.08 106.88
CA VAL A 11 52.32 69.55 108.25
C VAL A 11 53.76 69.65 108.80
N MET A 12 53.94 69.59 110.13
CA MET A 12 55.20 69.80 110.89
C MET A 12 56.49 69.18 110.30
N ARG A 13 56.41 68.19 109.38
CA ARG A 13 57.52 67.73 108.52
C ARG A 13 57.03 67.38 107.10
N GLY A 14 56.60 68.36 106.30
CA GLY A 14 56.37 68.20 104.85
C GLY A 14 54.91 68.43 104.41
N TYR A 15 54.61 68.20 103.13
CA TYR A 15 53.26 68.33 102.58
C TYR A 15 52.33 67.22 103.07
N ASP A 16 51.05 67.53 103.20
CA ASP A 16 50.01 66.53 103.50
C ASP A 16 49.97 65.47 102.39
N ARG A 17 50.28 64.23 102.78
CA ARG A 17 50.43 63.12 101.85
C ARG A 17 49.11 62.76 101.16
N ASP A 18 47.99 62.84 101.88
CA ASP A 18 46.68 62.46 101.33
C ASP A 18 46.22 63.48 100.28
N ALA A 19 46.41 64.79 100.55
CA ALA A 19 46.11 65.86 99.61
C ALA A 19 46.99 65.81 98.34
N VAL A 20 48.28 65.48 98.48
CA VAL A 20 49.20 65.30 97.34
C VAL A 20 48.84 64.06 96.52
N ASP A 21 48.49 62.95 97.18
CA ASP A 21 48.08 61.72 96.50
C ASP A 21 46.77 61.89 95.71
N ASP A 22 45.82 62.68 96.22
CA ASP A 22 44.59 63.00 95.49
C ASP A 22 44.83 63.94 94.30
N ALA A 23 45.65 64.98 94.44
CA ALA A 23 46.05 65.81 93.31
C ALA A 23 46.82 65.03 92.23
N LEU A 24 47.68 64.09 92.63
CA LEU A 24 48.37 63.17 91.71
C LEU A 24 47.39 62.22 91.02
N ARG A 25 46.32 61.76 91.69
CA ARG A 25 45.26 60.95 91.07
C ARG A 25 44.46 61.77 90.05
N ASP A 26 44.12 63.02 90.37
CA ASP A 26 43.42 63.91 89.45
C ASP A 26 44.28 64.28 88.25
N LEU A 27 45.57 64.58 88.46
CA LEU A 27 46.51 64.83 87.37
C LEU A 27 46.69 63.59 86.49
N ARG A 28 46.77 62.38 87.08
CA ARG A 28 46.79 61.11 86.33
C ARG A 28 45.50 60.91 85.53
N ARG A 29 44.35 61.26 86.09
CA ARG A 29 43.04 61.19 85.41
C ARG A 29 42.99 62.17 84.23
N GLN A 30 43.47 63.40 84.41
CA GLN A 30 43.55 64.40 83.35
C GLN A 30 44.55 64.00 82.26
N LEU A 31 45.71 63.45 82.62
CA LEU A 31 46.69 62.90 81.67
C LEU A 31 46.10 61.74 80.86
N LEU A 32 45.36 60.83 81.50
CA LEU A 32 44.65 59.76 80.81
C LEU A 32 43.57 60.32 79.87
N GLN A 33 42.83 61.33 80.31
CA GLN A 33 41.81 61.99 79.49
C GLN A 33 42.42 62.68 78.27
N LEU A 34 43.51 63.43 78.45
CA LEU A 34 44.25 64.08 77.36
C LEU A 34 44.89 63.05 76.42
N SER A 35 45.44 61.95 76.96
CA SER A 35 45.98 60.86 76.15
C SER A 35 44.90 60.21 75.29
N ASN A 36 43.70 59.99 75.84
CA ASN A 36 42.56 59.44 75.11
C ASN A 36 42.06 60.42 74.03
N GLN A 37 41.99 61.71 74.34
CA GLN A 37 41.63 62.75 73.36
C GLN A 37 42.65 62.84 72.23
N ASN A 38 43.94 62.78 72.52
CA ASN A 38 44.99 62.76 71.50
C ASN A 38 44.92 61.51 70.62
N ALA A 39 44.62 60.34 71.20
CA ALA A 39 44.41 59.12 70.42
C ALA A 39 43.20 59.25 69.48
N GLN A 40 42.09 59.82 69.95
CA GLN A 40 40.91 60.10 69.15
C GLN A 40 41.21 61.08 68.01
N LEU A 41 41.86 62.20 68.30
CA LEU A 41 42.26 63.18 67.30
C LEU A 41 43.22 62.59 66.26
N ALA A 42 44.15 61.73 66.67
CA ALA A 42 45.04 61.03 65.74
C ALA A 42 44.28 60.07 64.81
N THR A 43 43.23 59.40 65.30
CA THR A 43 42.38 58.56 64.46
C THR A 43 41.53 59.38 63.48
N GLU A 44 40.96 60.49 63.95
CA GLU A 44 40.19 61.41 63.10
C GLU A 44 41.06 62.04 62.01
N LEU A 45 42.29 62.44 62.35
CA LEU A 45 43.24 62.99 61.39
C LEU A 45 43.61 61.97 60.31
N ARG A 46 43.80 60.69 60.67
CA ARG A 46 44.04 59.63 59.68
C ARG A 46 42.84 59.43 58.77
N ALA A 47 41.63 59.35 59.32
CA ALA A 47 40.41 59.20 58.54
C ALA A 47 40.18 60.39 57.60
N ALA A 48 40.44 61.61 58.07
CA ALA A 48 40.37 62.84 57.27
C ALA A 48 41.41 62.84 56.15
N ASN A 49 42.66 62.43 56.43
CA ASN A 49 43.71 62.33 55.41
C ASN A 49 43.42 61.24 54.37
N GLU A 50 42.89 60.09 54.78
CA GLU A 50 42.46 59.04 53.84
C GLU A 50 41.32 59.54 52.95
N SER A 51 40.36 60.25 53.53
CA SER A 51 39.25 60.86 52.78
C SER A 51 39.77 61.94 51.82
N ALA A 52 40.67 62.81 52.27
CA ALA A 52 41.32 63.81 51.43
C ALA A 52 42.11 63.17 50.28
N SER A 53 42.86 62.10 50.53
CA SER A 53 43.59 61.36 49.49
C SER A 53 42.66 60.66 48.49
N ARG A 54 41.49 60.19 48.93
CA ARG A 54 40.44 59.67 48.04
C ARG A 54 39.86 60.78 47.18
N PHE A 55 39.45 61.89 47.80
CA PHE A 55 38.92 63.04 47.08
C PHE A 55 39.95 63.67 46.15
N GLU A 56 41.23 63.75 46.49
CA GLU A 56 42.29 64.19 45.58
C GLU A 56 42.45 63.26 44.38
N ARG A 57 42.25 61.94 44.54
CA ARG A 57 42.27 60.99 43.43
C ARG A 57 41.06 61.18 42.53
N GLU A 58 39.86 61.25 43.09
CA GLU A 58 38.63 61.53 42.35
C GLU A 58 38.66 62.92 41.67
N LEU A 59 39.24 63.92 42.34
CA LEU A 59 39.42 65.26 41.83
C LEU A 59 40.44 65.29 40.70
N LYS A 60 41.55 64.54 40.80
CA LYS A 60 42.50 64.38 39.68
C LYS A 60 41.87 63.65 38.49
N GLU A 61 40.97 62.70 38.74
CA GLU A 61 40.20 62.05 37.68
C GLU A 61 39.18 62.98 37.01
N THR A 62 38.66 63.98 37.73
CA THR A 62 37.58 64.88 37.25
C THR A 62 38.08 66.24 36.75
N VAL A 63 39.14 66.81 37.33
CA VAL A 63 39.65 68.17 37.01
C VAL A 63 40.62 68.17 35.84
N ALA A 64 41.17 67.02 35.44
CA ALA A 64 41.92 66.90 34.21
C ALA A 64 41.71 65.52 33.56
N PRO A 65 40.60 65.30 32.82
CA PRO A 65 40.54 64.23 31.85
C PRO A 65 41.64 64.47 30.81
N THR A 66 42.85 63.96 31.06
CA THR A 66 43.96 64.06 30.12
C THR A 66 43.61 63.22 28.88
N TYR A 67 43.99 63.63 27.66
CA TYR A 67 43.73 62.90 26.40
C TYR A 67 43.95 61.39 26.47
N ALA A 68 45.00 60.98 27.20
CA ALA A 68 45.31 59.59 27.46
C ALA A 68 44.18 58.82 28.18
N SER A 69 43.43 59.44 29.09
CA SER A 69 42.36 58.78 29.85
C SER A 69 41.03 58.69 29.10
N VAL A 70 40.70 59.68 28.25
CA VAL A 70 39.53 59.63 27.36
C VAL A 70 39.79 58.65 26.22
N GLY A 71 40.99 58.66 25.64
CA GLY A 71 41.43 57.66 24.65
C GLY A 71 41.46 56.24 25.23
N ALA A 72 41.93 56.06 26.47
CA ALA A 72 41.88 54.77 27.16
C ALA A 72 40.44 54.29 27.43
N ARG A 73 39.51 55.18 27.80
CA ARG A 73 38.08 54.82 27.95
C ARG A 73 37.43 54.51 26.61
N ALA A 74 37.71 55.28 25.56
CA ALA A 74 37.18 55.00 24.22
C ALA A 74 37.73 53.68 23.65
N ALA A 75 39.02 53.38 23.86
CA ALA A 75 39.63 52.10 23.49
C ALA A 75 39.04 50.94 24.30
N LEU A 76 38.78 51.14 25.60
CA LEU A 76 38.10 50.14 26.42
C LEU A 76 36.67 49.89 25.92
N ILE A 77 35.90 50.94 25.61
CA ILE A 77 34.55 50.80 25.06
C ILE A 77 34.60 50.07 23.72
N LEU A 78 35.50 50.45 22.81
CA LEU A 78 35.69 49.78 21.51
C LEU A 78 36.04 48.30 21.69
N SER A 79 37.01 47.99 22.56
CA SER A 79 37.40 46.61 22.85
C SER A 79 36.25 45.81 23.43
N THR A 80 35.49 46.38 24.39
CA THR A 80 34.33 45.69 24.98
C THR A 80 33.19 45.51 23.98
N ALA A 81 32.98 46.47 23.08
CA ALA A 81 31.98 46.39 22.03
C ALA A 81 32.36 45.37 20.95
N GLU A 82 33.64 45.30 20.58
CA GLU A 82 34.18 44.30 19.66
C GLU A 82 34.12 42.90 20.27
N ASP A 83 34.47 42.75 21.54
CA ASP A 83 34.30 41.50 22.29
C ASP A 83 32.82 41.09 22.37
N GLN A 84 31.92 42.04 22.60
CA GLN A 84 30.48 41.77 22.60
C GLN A 84 29.97 41.38 21.21
N ALA A 85 30.38 42.07 20.15
CA ALA A 85 30.00 41.74 18.79
C ALA A 85 30.50 40.33 18.39
N ASN A 86 31.76 40.02 18.72
CA ASN A 86 32.34 38.70 18.48
C ASN A 86 31.61 37.60 19.26
N ARG A 87 31.19 37.86 20.50
CA ARG A 87 30.36 36.92 21.27
C ARG A 87 29.00 36.71 20.61
N ILE A 88 28.31 37.76 20.19
CA ILE A 88 27.01 37.64 19.53
C ILE A 88 27.12 36.84 18.24
N VAL A 89 28.16 37.07 17.43
CA VAL A 89 28.40 36.31 16.19
C VAL A 89 28.69 34.84 16.52
N ALA A 90 29.55 34.56 17.51
CA ALA A 90 29.86 33.19 17.92
C ALA A 90 28.61 32.45 18.46
N GLU A 91 27.77 33.12 19.24
CA GLU A 91 26.51 32.59 19.74
C GLU A 91 25.52 32.30 18.59
N ALA A 92 25.36 33.24 17.65
CA ALA A 92 24.50 33.05 16.48
C ALA A 92 25.00 31.92 15.56
N GLU A 93 26.31 31.74 15.40
CA GLU A 93 26.88 30.63 14.65
C GLU A 93 26.73 29.29 15.37
N ALA A 94 26.83 29.27 16.70
CA ALA A 94 26.55 28.08 17.50
C ALA A 94 25.07 27.70 17.43
N GLU A 95 24.16 28.67 17.53
CA GLU A 95 22.72 28.47 17.38
C GLU A 95 22.36 27.99 15.98
N ARG A 96 22.94 28.59 14.93
CA ARG A 96 22.76 28.13 13.54
C ARG A 96 23.20 26.69 13.36
N ARG A 97 24.35 26.30 13.90
CA ARG A 97 24.84 24.92 13.83
C ARG A 97 23.91 23.96 14.55
N ARG A 98 23.41 24.34 15.72
CA ARG A 98 22.45 23.55 16.50
C ARG A 98 21.14 23.35 15.73
N LEU A 99 20.57 24.42 15.16
CA LEU A 99 19.34 24.34 14.36
C LEU A 99 19.51 23.47 13.12
N LEU A 100 20.65 23.56 12.42
CA LEU A 100 20.91 22.69 11.27
C LEU A 100 20.99 21.23 11.69
N GLN A 101 21.66 20.91 12.80
CA GLN A 101 21.72 19.54 13.32
C GLN A 101 20.34 19.00 13.73
N GLU A 102 19.51 19.86 14.33
CA GLU A 102 18.13 19.50 14.72
C GLU A 102 17.27 19.22 13.48
N VAL A 103 17.32 20.10 12.46
CA VAL A 103 16.61 19.89 11.19
C VAL A 103 17.10 18.66 10.45
N ASP A 104 18.41 18.41 10.43
CA ASP A 104 18.96 17.20 9.80
C ASP A 104 18.49 15.93 10.53
N ALA A 105 18.44 15.96 11.87
CA ALA A 105 17.91 14.86 12.66
C ALA A 105 16.41 14.62 12.40
N GLU A 106 15.60 15.69 12.37
CA GLU A 106 14.16 15.62 12.04
C GLU A 106 13.91 15.11 10.61
N LEU A 107 14.74 15.52 9.65
CA LEU A 107 14.65 15.03 8.27
C LEU A 107 14.97 13.55 8.17
N GLU A 108 15.97 13.06 8.91
CA GLU A 108 16.30 11.64 8.94
C GLU A 108 15.22 10.80 9.64
N THR A 109 14.61 11.30 10.71
CA THR A 109 13.46 10.62 11.34
C THR A 109 12.27 10.58 10.39
N LEU A 110 11.93 11.70 9.74
CA LEU A 110 10.83 11.74 8.79
C LEU A 110 11.07 10.82 7.58
N ARG A 111 12.31 10.74 7.09
CA ARG A 111 12.69 9.80 6.02
C ARG A 111 12.57 8.35 6.46
N ALA A 112 12.95 8.03 7.70
CA ALA A 112 12.82 6.68 8.24
C ALA A 112 11.34 6.28 8.38
N GLU A 113 10.51 7.15 8.95
CA GLU A 113 9.06 6.95 9.09
C GLU A 113 8.38 6.79 7.73
N ALA A 114 8.72 7.64 6.75
CA ALA A 114 8.19 7.54 5.40
C ALA A 114 8.57 6.19 4.76
N ARG A 115 9.84 5.75 4.89
CA ARG A 115 10.28 4.45 4.37
C ARG A 115 9.54 3.29 5.02
N GLU A 116 9.38 3.30 6.34
CA GLU A 116 8.64 2.27 7.06
C GLU A 116 7.16 2.22 6.63
N TYR A 117 6.54 3.38 6.44
CA TYR A 117 5.18 3.47 5.90
C TYR A 117 5.10 2.90 4.48
N TYR A 118 6.00 3.29 3.57
CA TYR A 118 6.06 2.75 2.21
C TYR A 118 6.25 1.23 2.20
N ASP A 119 7.19 0.71 3.00
CA ASP A 119 7.44 -0.73 3.11
C ASP A 119 6.20 -1.47 3.65
N SER A 120 5.49 -0.89 4.62
CA SER A 120 4.26 -1.47 5.17
C SER A 120 3.14 -1.56 4.12
N VAL A 121 2.96 -0.51 3.31
CA VAL A 121 1.95 -0.45 2.24
C VAL A 121 2.31 -1.43 1.12
N VAL A 122 3.57 -1.49 0.71
CA VAL A 122 4.05 -2.45 -0.30
C VAL A 122 3.87 -3.88 0.19
N ALA A 123 4.18 -4.16 1.46
CA ALA A 123 3.98 -5.48 2.05
C ALA A 123 2.49 -5.86 2.14
N GLU A 124 1.61 -4.92 2.49
CA GLU A 124 0.17 -5.16 2.52
C GLU A 124 -0.39 -5.40 1.11
N ALA A 125 -0.02 -4.58 0.13
CA ALA A 125 -0.40 -4.73 -1.26
C ALA A 125 0.05 -6.09 -1.82
N SER A 126 1.29 -6.51 -1.51
CA SER A 126 1.84 -7.80 -1.91
C SER A 126 1.05 -8.96 -1.29
N ARG A 127 0.77 -8.93 0.02
CA ARG A 127 -0.08 -9.93 0.69
C ARG A 127 -1.50 -9.98 0.13
N ARG A 128 -2.06 -8.83 -0.27
CA ARG A 128 -3.38 -8.78 -0.91
C ARG A 128 -3.36 -9.40 -2.30
N ALA A 129 -2.34 -9.11 -3.09
CA ALA A 129 -2.14 -9.71 -4.42
C ALA A 129 -1.94 -11.22 -4.35
N GLU A 130 -1.16 -11.72 -3.38
CA GLU A 130 -0.98 -13.16 -3.13
C GLU A 130 -2.30 -13.84 -2.76
N ARG A 131 -3.08 -13.26 -1.84
CA ARG A 131 -4.40 -13.80 -1.46
C ARG A 131 -5.36 -13.85 -2.65
N LEU A 132 -5.41 -12.80 -3.46
CA LEU A 132 -6.25 -12.76 -4.66
C LEU A 132 -5.81 -13.81 -5.68
N SER A 133 -4.51 -13.96 -5.89
CA SER A 133 -3.95 -14.95 -6.81
C SER A 133 -4.22 -16.38 -6.34
N ALA A 134 -4.09 -16.65 -5.03
CA ALA A 134 -4.41 -17.94 -4.44
C ALA A 134 -5.91 -18.27 -4.55
N ALA A 135 -6.78 -17.30 -4.26
CA ALA A 135 -8.23 -17.46 -4.41
C ALA A 135 -8.61 -17.74 -5.88
N ALA A 136 -8.12 -16.93 -6.82
CA ALA A 136 -8.38 -17.13 -8.25
C ALA A 136 -7.89 -18.50 -8.75
N LYS A 137 -6.75 -18.99 -8.25
CA LYS A 137 -6.24 -20.32 -8.58
C LYS A 137 -7.13 -21.43 -8.02
N ALA A 138 -7.58 -21.30 -6.78
CA ALA A 138 -8.49 -22.27 -6.15
C ALA A 138 -9.84 -22.33 -6.89
N ASP A 139 -10.41 -21.17 -7.25
CA ASP A 139 -11.65 -21.08 -8.02
C ASP A 139 -11.50 -21.72 -9.41
N TYR A 140 -10.37 -21.48 -10.08
CA TYR A 140 -10.05 -22.11 -11.37
C TYR A 140 -9.94 -23.64 -11.25
N GLU A 141 -9.22 -24.14 -10.25
CA GLU A 141 -9.08 -25.59 -10.01
C GLU A 141 -10.44 -26.25 -9.70
N ALA A 142 -11.28 -25.60 -8.88
CA ALA A 142 -12.62 -26.06 -8.58
C ALA A 142 -13.52 -26.12 -9.82
N LEU A 143 -13.47 -25.09 -10.68
CA LEU A 143 -14.24 -25.05 -11.92
C LEU A 143 -13.81 -26.14 -12.90
N VAL A 144 -12.50 -26.37 -13.04
CA VAL A 144 -11.96 -27.44 -13.90
C VAL A 144 -12.42 -28.81 -13.40
N GLU A 145 -12.39 -29.04 -12.09
CA GLU A 145 -12.82 -30.32 -11.52
C GLU A 145 -14.33 -30.54 -11.65
N GLN A 146 -15.12 -29.49 -11.45
CA GLN A 146 -16.56 -29.54 -11.69
C GLN A 146 -16.86 -29.87 -13.16
N ALA A 147 -16.21 -29.18 -14.11
CA ALA A 147 -16.40 -29.42 -15.54
C ALA A 147 -16.01 -30.86 -15.95
N ARG A 148 -14.92 -31.41 -15.37
CA ARG A 148 -14.51 -32.82 -15.58
C ARG A 148 -15.53 -33.80 -15.04
N THR A 149 -16.07 -33.54 -13.85
CA THR A 149 -17.08 -34.37 -13.22
C THR A 149 -18.38 -34.37 -14.04
N GLU A 150 -18.83 -33.19 -14.46
CA GLU A 150 -20.02 -33.05 -15.31
C GLU A 150 -19.83 -33.72 -16.67
N SER A 151 -18.66 -33.56 -17.30
CA SER A 151 -18.33 -34.24 -18.56
C SER A 151 -18.36 -35.75 -18.40
N THR A 152 -17.76 -36.29 -17.34
CA THR A 152 -17.76 -37.74 -17.06
C THR A 152 -19.18 -38.24 -16.88
N ARG A 153 -19.98 -37.55 -16.06
CA ARG A 153 -21.39 -37.88 -15.84
C ARG A 153 -22.20 -37.86 -17.14
N MET A 154 -21.95 -36.88 -18.01
CA MET A 154 -22.63 -36.79 -19.31
C MET A 154 -22.28 -37.98 -20.21
N VAL A 155 -21.00 -38.37 -20.26
CA VAL A 155 -20.55 -39.55 -21.02
C VAL A 155 -21.18 -40.83 -20.46
N GLU A 156 -21.19 -41.00 -19.14
CA GLU A 156 -21.81 -42.15 -18.48
C GLU A 156 -23.31 -42.26 -18.79
N ASN A 157 -24.04 -41.14 -18.67
CA ASN A 157 -25.47 -41.09 -19.01
C ASN A 157 -25.70 -41.45 -20.49
N ALA A 158 -24.90 -40.90 -21.40
CA ALA A 158 -24.99 -41.22 -22.83
C ALA A 158 -24.68 -42.70 -23.11
N MET A 159 -23.72 -43.29 -22.40
CA MET A 159 -23.41 -44.73 -22.52
C MET A 159 -24.53 -45.61 -21.98
N GLN A 160 -25.16 -45.22 -20.86
CA GLN A 160 -26.31 -45.93 -20.29
C GLN A 160 -27.53 -45.86 -21.22
N GLU A 161 -27.86 -44.68 -21.74
CA GLU A 161 -28.95 -44.51 -22.71
C GLU A 161 -28.68 -45.33 -23.98
N ALA A 162 -27.47 -45.26 -24.54
CA ALA A 162 -27.09 -46.07 -25.69
C ALA A 162 -27.19 -47.58 -25.41
N GLY A 163 -26.83 -48.01 -24.19
CA GLY A 163 -26.98 -49.39 -23.73
C GLY A 163 -28.45 -49.82 -23.65
N ALA A 164 -29.31 -48.99 -23.06
CA ALA A 164 -30.75 -49.24 -22.96
C ALA A 164 -31.41 -49.33 -24.34
N THR A 165 -31.09 -48.39 -25.25
CA THR A 165 -31.58 -48.41 -26.63
C THR A 165 -31.12 -49.66 -27.38
N ARG A 166 -29.85 -50.04 -27.27
CA ARG A 166 -29.34 -51.29 -27.88
C ARG A 166 -30.04 -52.52 -27.31
N GLY A 167 -30.28 -52.56 -26.00
CA GLY A 167 -31.02 -53.63 -25.34
C GLY A 167 -32.44 -53.76 -25.89
N ALA A 168 -33.17 -52.65 -25.97
CA ALA A 168 -34.51 -52.61 -26.56
C ALA A 168 -34.51 -53.11 -28.02
N ILE A 169 -33.58 -52.61 -28.84
CA ILE A 169 -33.44 -53.06 -30.24
C ILE A 169 -33.16 -54.56 -30.31
N ALA A 170 -32.25 -55.08 -29.49
CA ALA A 170 -31.94 -56.52 -29.47
C ALA A 170 -33.18 -57.36 -29.12
N THR A 171 -34.00 -56.90 -28.18
CA THR A 171 -35.26 -57.59 -27.84
C THR A 171 -36.28 -57.54 -28.97
N GLU A 172 -36.43 -56.42 -29.67
CA GLU A 172 -37.31 -56.30 -30.84
C GLU A 172 -36.83 -57.19 -32.00
N VAL A 173 -35.51 -57.20 -32.27
CA VAL A 173 -34.91 -58.08 -33.28
C VAL A 173 -35.12 -59.55 -32.92
N ALA A 174 -34.92 -59.94 -31.66
CA ALA A 174 -35.18 -61.31 -31.22
C ALA A 174 -36.66 -61.69 -31.37
N ARG A 175 -37.57 -60.78 -31.02
CA ARG A 175 -39.02 -60.98 -31.19
C ARG A 175 -39.38 -61.14 -32.67
N MET A 176 -38.92 -60.25 -33.53
CA MET A 176 -39.13 -60.32 -34.99
C MET A 176 -38.56 -61.60 -35.59
N ARG A 177 -37.37 -62.03 -35.15
CA ARG A 177 -36.77 -63.29 -35.62
C ARG A 177 -37.58 -64.50 -35.18
N ALA A 178 -38.11 -64.48 -33.95
CA ALA A 178 -38.94 -65.56 -33.44
C ALA A 178 -40.30 -65.63 -34.15
N THR A 179 -40.94 -64.49 -34.42
CA THR A 179 -42.19 -64.44 -35.20
C THR A 179 -41.96 -64.91 -36.63
N ALA A 180 -40.92 -64.40 -37.31
CA ALA A 180 -40.57 -64.83 -38.66
C ALA A 180 -40.28 -66.34 -38.74
N LYS A 181 -39.56 -66.90 -37.75
CA LYS A 181 -39.30 -68.35 -37.69
C LYS A 181 -40.58 -69.16 -37.56
N ARG A 182 -41.52 -68.73 -36.71
CA ARG A 182 -42.83 -69.38 -36.54
C ARG A 182 -43.67 -69.33 -37.82
N GLU A 183 -43.68 -68.19 -38.50
CA GLU A 183 -44.39 -68.03 -39.78
C GLU A 183 -43.80 -68.95 -40.87
N ILE A 184 -42.47 -69.04 -40.96
CA ILE A 184 -41.80 -69.97 -41.88
C ILE A 184 -42.14 -71.43 -41.56
N GLU A 185 -42.12 -71.83 -40.29
CA GLU A 185 -42.49 -73.19 -39.88
C GLU A 185 -43.96 -73.49 -40.17
N ALA A 186 -44.86 -72.55 -39.92
CA ALA A 186 -46.29 -72.68 -40.25
C ALA A 186 -46.51 -72.83 -41.75
N ALA A 187 -45.88 -71.99 -42.57
CA ALA A 187 -45.96 -72.06 -44.03
C ALA A 187 -45.39 -73.39 -44.56
N ARG A 188 -44.26 -73.86 -44.02
CA ARG A 188 -43.68 -75.14 -44.39
C ARG A 188 -44.59 -76.32 -44.05
N THR A 189 -45.24 -76.28 -42.89
CA THR A 189 -46.18 -77.33 -42.48
C THR A 189 -47.43 -77.33 -43.36
N ALA A 190 -47.95 -76.16 -43.74
CA ALA A 190 -49.05 -76.04 -44.68
C ALA A 190 -48.66 -76.60 -46.06
N PHE A 191 -47.46 -76.27 -46.53
CA PHE A 191 -46.91 -76.79 -47.78
C PHE A 191 -46.77 -78.32 -47.79
N ASP A 192 -46.21 -78.91 -46.72
CA ASP A 192 -46.02 -80.36 -46.64
C ASP A 192 -47.36 -81.12 -46.61
N ARG A 193 -48.41 -80.53 -46.02
CA ARG A 193 -49.78 -81.05 -46.08
C ARG A 193 -50.34 -81.01 -47.49
N GLU A 194 -50.27 -79.86 -48.16
CA GLU A 194 -50.77 -79.69 -49.52
C GLU A 194 -50.07 -80.68 -50.48
N GLN A 195 -48.75 -80.85 -50.34
CA GLN A 195 -47.99 -81.83 -51.13
C GLN A 195 -48.42 -83.27 -50.86
N SER A 196 -48.70 -83.61 -49.60
CA SER A 196 -49.18 -84.95 -49.22
C SER A 196 -50.58 -85.23 -49.77
N GLU A 197 -51.47 -84.23 -49.72
CA GLU A 197 -52.80 -84.30 -50.31
C GLU A 197 -52.73 -84.49 -51.83
N LYS A 198 -51.91 -83.69 -52.53
CA LYS A 198 -51.68 -83.83 -53.97
C LYS A 198 -51.13 -85.23 -54.33
N LYS A 199 -50.16 -85.75 -53.58
CA LYS A 199 -49.63 -87.12 -53.79
C LYS A 199 -50.68 -88.21 -53.58
N LEU A 200 -51.55 -88.05 -52.59
CA LEU A 200 -52.61 -89.02 -52.31
C LEU A 200 -53.70 -89.00 -53.39
N ILE A 201 -54.02 -87.82 -53.93
CA ILE A 201 -54.91 -87.66 -55.09
C ILE A 201 -54.30 -88.31 -56.33
N ALA A 202 -53.01 -88.07 -56.61
CA ALA A 202 -52.29 -88.69 -57.73
C ALA A 202 -52.23 -90.23 -57.62
N SER A 203 -51.94 -90.76 -56.42
CA SER A 203 -51.92 -92.20 -56.15
C SER A 203 -53.31 -92.86 -56.33
N LYS A 204 -54.39 -92.16 -55.95
CA LYS A 204 -55.77 -92.63 -56.18
C LYS A 204 -56.18 -92.56 -57.64
N ALA A 205 -55.72 -91.54 -58.38
CA ALA A 205 -55.93 -91.42 -59.82
C ALA A 205 -55.24 -92.55 -60.60
N GLN A 206 -54.09 -93.03 -60.12
CA GLN A 206 -53.30 -94.10 -60.77
C GLN A 206 -53.90 -95.51 -60.63
N ASN A 207 -54.85 -95.75 -59.70
CA ASN A 207 -55.37 -97.08 -59.36
C ASN A 207 -56.77 -97.42 -59.92
N LYS A 208 -57.41 -96.53 -60.68
CA LYS A 208 -58.77 -96.76 -61.21
C LYS A 208 -58.77 -96.89 -62.73
N ASN A 209 -58.55 -98.13 -63.16
CA ASN A 209 -58.93 -98.75 -64.43
C ASN A 209 -58.49 -98.11 -65.76
N LEU A 210 -57.67 -98.93 -66.41
CA LEU A 210 -57.09 -98.86 -67.74
C LEU A 210 -58.09 -98.54 -68.88
N ASN A 211 -57.83 -97.44 -69.59
CA ASN A 211 -57.82 -97.42 -71.06
C ASN A 211 -56.55 -96.67 -71.47
N VAL A 212 -55.44 -97.41 -71.50
CA VAL A 212 -54.16 -96.89 -70.96
C VAL A 212 -53.51 -95.89 -71.89
N GLU A 213 -53.32 -96.18 -73.16
CA GLU A 213 -52.26 -95.45 -73.86
C GLU A 213 -52.66 -94.04 -74.31
N SER A 214 -53.87 -93.89 -74.87
CA SER A 214 -54.36 -92.60 -75.40
C SER A 214 -54.81 -91.65 -74.29
N ALA A 215 -55.45 -92.19 -73.23
CA ALA A 215 -55.84 -91.40 -72.08
C ALA A 215 -54.64 -91.04 -71.20
N TRP A 216 -53.62 -91.92 -71.08
CA TRP A 216 -52.38 -91.57 -70.39
C TRP A 216 -51.61 -90.48 -71.13
N ASN A 217 -51.59 -90.47 -72.45
CA ASN A 217 -50.93 -89.39 -73.19
C ASN A 217 -51.61 -88.04 -72.95
N LEU A 218 -52.95 -87.99 -73.02
CA LEU A 218 -53.70 -86.76 -72.74
C LEU A 218 -53.57 -86.32 -71.27
N LEU A 219 -53.62 -87.27 -70.34
CA LEU A 219 -53.43 -87.01 -68.91
C LEU A 219 -51.99 -86.59 -68.59
N SER A 220 -50.99 -87.10 -69.31
CA SER A 220 -49.58 -86.70 -69.14
C SER A 220 -49.33 -85.29 -69.68
N GLU A 221 -49.93 -84.93 -70.82
CA GLU A 221 -49.85 -83.58 -71.35
C GLU A 221 -50.60 -82.60 -70.44
N GLN A 222 -51.78 -82.98 -69.94
CA GLN A 222 -52.51 -82.18 -68.96
C GLN A 222 -51.73 -82.02 -67.65
N ALA A 223 -51.12 -83.10 -67.14
CA ALA A 223 -50.25 -83.04 -65.96
C ALA A 223 -48.98 -82.20 -66.20
N ARG A 224 -48.46 -82.16 -67.43
CA ARG A 224 -47.30 -81.33 -67.80
C ARG A 224 -47.68 -79.85 -67.84
N VAL A 225 -48.83 -79.52 -68.44
CA VAL A 225 -49.40 -78.16 -68.45
C VAL A 225 -49.71 -77.72 -67.02
N ASP A 226 -50.35 -78.54 -66.21
CA ASP A 226 -50.67 -78.23 -64.81
C ASP A 226 -49.39 -78.01 -63.97
N LEU A 227 -48.36 -78.83 -64.18
CA LEU A 227 -47.06 -78.66 -63.54
C LEU A 227 -46.37 -77.37 -64.00
N GLU A 228 -46.40 -77.05 -65.29
CA GLU A 228 -45.82 -75.82 -65.83
C GLU A 228 -46.55 -74.57 -65.30
N LEU A 229 -47.86 -74.67 -65.10
CA LEU A 229 -48.69 -73.64 -64.48
C LEU A 229 -48.39 -73.49 -62.98
N GLU A 230 -48.18 -74.60 -62.25
CA GLU A 230 -47.76 -74.56 -60.85
C GLU A 230 -46.34 -74.00 -60.69
N VAL A 231 -45.41 -74.35 -61.58
CA VAL A 231 -44.03 -73.83 -61.57
C VAL A 231 -44.00 -72.34 -61.88
N THR A 232 -44.76 -71.89 -62.88
CA THR A 232 -44.86 -70.45 -63.22
C THR A 232 -45.57 -69.66 -62.12
N ALA A 233 -46.64 -70.20 -61.52
CA ALA A 233 -47.30 -69.59 -60.37
C ALA A 233 -46.37 -69.47 -59.15
N ARG A 234 -45.61 -70.51 -58.82
CA ARG A 234 -44.62 -70.47 -57.73
C ARG A 234 -43.48 -69.51 -57.99
N ARG A 235 -43.03 -69.38 -59.24
CA ARG A 235 -42.01 -68.38 -59.61
C ARG A 235 -42.56 -66.97 -59.42
N ALA A 236 -43.78 -66.71 -59.87
CA ALA A 236 -44.43 -65.40 -59.68
C ALA A 236 -44.66 -65.07 -58.19
N GLU A 237 -45.08 -66.05 -57.39
CA GLU A 237 -45.25 -65.89 -55.94
C GLU A 237 -43.92 -65.63 -55.22
N ALA A 238 -42.87 -66.38 -55.57
CA ALA A 238 -41.53 -66.15 -55.04
C ALA A 238 -40.96 -64.77 -55.43
N GLU A 239 -41.12 -64.36 -56.69
CA GLU A 239 -40.72 -63.03 -57.15
C GLU A 239 -41.46 -61.91 -56.42
N ALA A 240 -42.78 -62.05 -56.21
CA ALA A 240 -43.58 -61.10 -55.44
C ALA A 240 -43.11 -61.02 -53.98
N ASP A 241 -42.80 -62.15 -53.36
CA ASP A 241 -42.28 -62.20 -51.99
C ASP A 241 -40.89 -61.58 -51.85
N TYR A 242 -39.99 -61.82 -52.81
CA TYR A 242 -38.68 -61.17 -52.83
C TYR A 242 -38.80 -59.67 -53.04
N LEU A 243 -39.69 -59.23 -53.94
CA LEU A 243 -39.94 -57.81 -54.18
C LEU A 243 -40.49 -57.12 -52.93
N ARG A 244 -41.43 -57.76 -52.24
CA ARG A 244 -41.98 -57.26 -50.96
C ARG A 244 -40.89 -57.13 -49.90
N LYS A 245 -40.09 -58.18 -49.68
CA LYS A 245 -38.97 -58.14 -48.71
C LYS A 245 -37.94 -57.07 -49.07
N HIS A 246 -37.68 -56.87 -50.36
CA HIS A 246 -36.79 -55.80 -50.82
C HIS A 246 -37.37 -54.42 -50.54
N GLN A 247 -38.66 -54.19 -50.84
CA GLN A 247 -39.33 -52.93 -50.53
C GLN A 247 -39.37 -52.64 -49.03
N ASP A 248 -39.62 -53.65 -48.20
CA ASP A 248 -39.59 -53.52 -46.74
C ASP A 248 -38.18 -53.18 -46.23
N ALA A 249 -37.14 -53.81 -46.78
CA ALA A 249 -35.75 -53.49 -46.45
C ALA A 249 -35.34 -52.07 -46.90
N VAL A 250 -35.79 -51.63 -48.08
CA VAL A 250 -35.57 -50.26 -48.58
C VAL A 250 -36.30 -49.25 -47.69
N ALA A 251 -37.56 -49.51 -47.32
CA ALA A 251 -38.31 -48.64 -46.43
C ALA A 251 -37.67 -48.55 -45.04
N ALA A 252 -37.16 -49.66 -44.50
CA ALA A 252 -36.46 -49.69 -43.22
C ALA A 252 -35.15 -48.88 -43.28
N THR A 253 -34.33 -49.08 -44.32
CA THR A 253 -33.07 -48.33 -44.49
C THR A 253 -33.31 -46.84 -44.71
N GLN A 254 -34.35 -46.47 -45.46
CA GLN A 254 -34.73 -45.07 -45.62
C GLN A 254 -35.12 -44.44 -44.28
N ARG A 255 -35.94 -45.11 -43.46
CA ARG A 255 -36.30 -44.63 -42.11
C ARG A 255 -35.06 -44.43 -41.23
N TYR A 256 -34.11 -45.36 -41.28
CA TYR A 256 -32.85 -45.21 -40.53
C TYR A 256 -32.01 -44.03 -41.01
N LEU A 257 -31.95 -43.79 -42.32
CA LEU A 257 -31.25 -42.62 -42.87
C LEU A 257 -31.94 -41.31 -42.47
N ASP A 258 -33.27 -41.26 -42.53
CA ASP A 258 -34.04 -40.08 -42.14
C ASP A 258 -33.88 -39.77 -40.64
N GLU A 259 -33.91 -40.79 -39.79
CA GLU A 259 -33.70 -40.66 -38.35
C GLU A 259 -32.26 -40.23 -38.02
N ALA A 260 -31.26 -40.81 -38.66
CA ALA A 260 -29.86 -40.42 -38.49
C ALA A 260 -29.62 -38.96 -38.94
N ASN A 261 -30.25 -38.54 -40.05
CA ASN A 261 -30.18 -37.16 -40.52
C ASN A 261 -30.87 -36.19 -39.55
N ALA A 262 -32.01 -36.56 -38.97
CA ALA A 262 -32.69 -35.76 -37.96
C ALA A 262 -31.84 -35.60 -36.68
N MET A 263 -31.22 -36.68 -36.21
CA MET A 263 -30.29 -36.64 -35.07
C MET A 263 -29.08 -35.75 -35.36
N LEU A 264 -28.50 -35.85 -36.56
CA LEU A 264 -27.35 -35.04 -36.96
C LEU A 264 -27.72 -33.55 -37.07
N ALA A 265 -28.91 -33.24 -37.59
CA ALA A 265 -29.42 -31.88 -37.63
C ALA A 265 -29.62 -31.32 -36.20
N GLN A 266 -30.22 -32.09 -35.30
CA GLN A 266 -30.41 -31.68 -33.91
C GLN A 266 -29.07 -31.48 -33.17
N ALA A 267 -28.12 -32.39 -33.36
CA ALA A 267 -26.77 -32.28 -32.80
C ALA A 267 -26.06 -31.02 -33.32
N ARG A 268 -26.18 -30.71 -34.61
CA ARG A 268 -25.62 -29.50 -35.22
C ARG A 268 -26.25 -28.23 -34.65
N THR A 269 -27.56 -28.20 -34.44
CA THR A 269 -28.26 -27.07 -33.82
C THR A 269 -27.80 -26.87 -32.37
N ARG A 270 -27.68 -27.95 -31.58
CA ARG A 270 -27.16 -27.87 -30.21
C ARG A 270 -25.71 -27.40 -30.17
N ALA A 271 -24.85 -27.90 -31.05
CA ALA A 271 -23.46 -27.48 -31.14
C ALA A 271 -23.32 -26.00 -31.51
N ASN A 272 -24.14 -25.51 -32.46
CA ASN A 272 -24.16 -24.10 -32.83
C ASN A 272 -24.68 -23.21 -31.68
N ALA A 273 -25.71 -23.66 -30.95
CA ALA A 273 -26.23 -22.93 -29.79
C ALA A 273 -25.18 -22.83 -28.67
N ALA A 274 -24.51 -23.94 -28.34
CA ALA A 274 -23.44 -23.96 -27.35
C ALA A 274 -22.25 -23.08 -27.77
N LYS A 275 -21.91 -23.06 -29.07
CA LYS A 275 -20.86 -22.18 -29.58
C LYS A 275 -21.23 -20.71 -29.44
N LEU A 276 -22.46 -20.33 -29.77
CA LEU A 276 -22.94 -18.95 -29.61
C LEU A 276 -22.95 -18.54 -28.13
N GLU A 277 -23.41 -19.41 -27.24
CA GLU A 277 -23.39 -19.16 -25.79
C GLU A 277 -21.96 -18.96 -25.29
N SER A 278 -21.01 -19.80 -25.71
CA SER A 278 -19.59 -19.65 -25.40
C SER A 278 -19.02 -18.31 -25.90
N GLU A 279 -19.33 -17.90 -27.14
CA GLU A 279 -18.89 -16.61 -27.68
C GLU A 279 -19.48 -15.42 -26.90
N THR A 280 -20.75 -15.52 -26.46
CA THR A 280 -21.37 -14.48 -25.62
C THR A 280 -20.76 -14.42 -24.22
N LEU A 281 -20.44 -15.56 -23.61
CA LEU A 281 -19.79 -15.61 -22.31
C LEU A 281 -18.36 -15.07 -22.39
N GLU A 282 -17.62 -15.40 -23.45
CA GLU A 282 -16.25 -14.91 -23.66
C GLU A 282 -16.23 -13.39 -23.86
N THR A 283 -17.15 -12.86 -24.68
CA THR A 283 -17.27 -11.41 -24.90
C THR A 283 -17.69 -10.67 -23.64
N ALA A 284 -18.64 -11.21 -22.87
CA ALA A 284 -19.04 -10.67 -21.57
C ALA A 284 -17.88 -10.69 -20.55
N ALA A 285 -17.12 -11.78 -20.48
CA ALA A 285 -15.96 -11.90 -19.61
C ALA A 285 -14.87 -10.88 -20.00
N ARG A 286 -14.53 -10.77 -21.29
CA ARG A 286 -13.57 -9.76 -21.80
C ARG A 286 -14.02 -8.33 -21.48
N ALA A 287 -15.30 -8.02 -21.66
CA ALA A 287 -15.86 -6.70 -21.32
C ALA A 287 -15.79 -6.42 -19.81
N HIS A 288 -16.10 -7.42 -18.98
CA HIS A 288 -16.01 -7.30 -17.53
C HIS A 288 -14.56 -7.05 -17.08
N THR A 289 -13.60 -7.86 -17.56
CA THR A 289 -12.18 -7.68 -17.25
C THR A 289 -11.68 -6.30 -17.67
N LYS A 290 -12.04 -5.85 -18.88
CA LYS A 290 -11.67 -4.52 -19.37
C LYS A 290 -12.22 -3.42 -18.45
N ARG A 291 -13.50 -3.48 -18.09
CA ARG A 291 -14.11 -2.52 -17.16
C ARG A 291 -13.40 -2.51 -15.81
N THR A 292 -13.12 -3.68 -15.22
CA THR A 292 -12.41 -3.75 -13.94
C THR A 292 -10.98 -3.22 -14.01
N THR A 293 -10.29 -3.43 -15.13
CA THR A 293 -8.93 -2.88 -15.32
C THR A 293 -8.95 -1.38 -15.52
N ASP A 294 -9.95 -0.85 -16.24
CA ASP A 294 -10.11 0.58 -16.46
C ASP A 294 -10.47 1.29 -15.14
N GLU A 295 -11.42 0.74 -14.36
CA GLU A 295 -11.76 1.25 -13.01
C GLU A 295 -10.58 1.20 -12.03
N ALA A 296 -9.75 0.14 -12.10
CA ALA A 296 -8.56 0.04 -11.27
C ALA A 296 -7.49 1.07 -11.67
N ARG A 297 -7.32 1.32 -12.97
CA ARG A 297 -6.41 2.36 -13.49
C ARG A 297 -6.88 3.76 -13.09
N GLU A 298 -8.16 4.07 -13.25
CA GLU A 298 -8.71 5.37 -12.88
C GLU A 298 -8.54 5.65 -11.37
N LYS A 299 -8.80 4.63 -10.52
CA LYS A 299 -8.53 4.74 -9.08
C LYS A 299 -7.05 4.95 -8.76
N ALA A 300 -6.16 4.22 -9.45
CA ALA A 300 -4.72 4.38 -9.26
C ALA A 300 -4.22 5.78 -9.69
N GLU A 301 -4.69 6.28 -10.83
CA GLU A 301 -4.39 7.64 -11.31
C GLU A 301 -4.92 8.71 -10.35
N ALA A 302 -6.14 8.55 -9.84
CA ALA A 302 -6.70 9.47 -8.85
C ALA A 302 -5.88 9.50 -7.54
N ILE A 303 -5.41 8.33 -7.07
CA ILE A 303 -4.53 8.24 -5.89
C ILE A 303 -3.19 8.92 -6.15
N LEU A 304 -2.58 8.69 -7.32
CA LEU A 304 -1.31 9.32 -7.69
C LEU A 304 -1.45 10.85 -7.77
N LEU A 305 -2.50 11.35 -8.41
CA LEU A 305 -2.75 12.80 -8.50
C LEU A 305 -2.99 13.41 -7.11
N ALA A 306 -3.73 12.72 -6.23
CA ALA A 306 -3.95 13.18 -4.87
C ALA A 306 -2.63 13.22 -4.08
N ALA A 307 -1.81 12.17 -4.17
CA ALA A 307 -0.50 12.11 -3.52
C ALA A 307 0.47 13.19 -4.05
N GLU A 308 0.47 13.44 -5.35
CA GLU A 308 1.27 14.51 -5.96
C GLU A 308 0.82 15.91 -5.50
N ALA A 309 -0.50 16.13 -5.40
CA ALA A 309 -1.05 17.39 -4.92
C ALA A 309 -0.68 17.63 -3.44
N GLU A 310 -0.78 16.60 -2.60
CA GLU A 310 -0.39 16.65 -1.20
C GLU A 310 1.12 16.91 -1.04
N ALA A 311 1.96 16.19 -1.79
CA ALA A 311 3.40 16.40 -1.80
C ALA A 311 3.78 17.83 -2.23
N ARG A 312 3.09 18.39 -3.25
CA ARG A 312 3.28 19.80 -3.66
C ARG A 312 2.85 20.78 -2.57
N SER A 313 1.76 20.50 -1.85
CA SER A 313 1.30 21.34 -0.74
C SER A 313 2.34 21.37 0.39
N ILE A 314 2.83 20.19 0.80
CA ILE A 314 3.85 20.05 1.83
C ILE A 314 5.14 20.80 1.43
N LEU A 315 5.58 20.66 0.18
CA LEU A 315 6.75 21.38 -0.34
C LEU A 315 6.55 22.89 -0.33
N ALA A 316 5.38 23.38 -0.74
CA ALA A 316 5.06 24.81 -0.74
C ALA A 316 5.02 25.37 0.70
N GLU A 317 4.43 24.63 1.64
CA GLU A 317 4.41 25.00 3.06
C GLU A 317 5.82 25.04 3.65
N ALA A 318 6.64 24.01 3.39
CA ALA A 318 8.03 23.95 3.84
C ALA A 318 8.87 25.11 3.27
N GLN A 319 8.70 25.43 1.97
CA GLN A 319 9.38 26.57 1.34
C GLN A 319 8.91 27.91 1.94
N SER A 320 7.61 28.08 2.17
CA SER A 320 7.05 29.29 2.80
C SER A 320 7.56 29.46 4.23
N HIS A 321 7.59 28.37 5.01
CA HIS A 321 8.12 28.36 6.36
C HIS A 321 9.62 28.72 6.37
N SER A 322 10.41 28.07 5.51
CA SER A 322 11.84 28.36 5.36
C SER A 322 12.09 29.82 4.95
N ALA A 323 11.34 30.36 3.99
CA ALA A 323 11.44 31.75 3.55
C ALA A 323 11.11 32.75 4.67
N LYS A 324 10.07 32.48 5.46
CA LYS A 324 9.71 33.30 6.64
C LYS A 324 10.81 33.29 7.68
N THR A 325 11.36 32.11 7.99
CA THR A 325 12.46 31.96 8.94
C THR A 325 13.71 32.68 8.45
N LEU A 326 14.06 32.53 7.17
CA LEU A 326 15.20 33.20 6.55
C LEU A 326 15.03 34.73 6.53
N HIS A 327 13.82 35.23 6.27
CA HIS A 327 13.52 36.66 6.36
C HIS A 327 13.65 37.20 7.80
N LYS A 328 13.12 36.47 8.79
CA LYS A 328 13.29 36.84 10.22
C LYS A 328 14.77 36.89 10.61
N LEU A 329 15.55 35.88 10.21
CA LEU A 329 16.99 35.83 10.48
C LEU A 329 17.73 36.97 9.78
N LYS A 330 17.45 37.25 8.50
CA LYS A 330 18.02 38.41 7.78
C LYS A 330 17.67 39.73 8.46
N GLY A 331 16.43 39.89 8.93
CA GLY A 331 16.00 41.08 9.67
C GLY A 331 16.77 41.26 10.98
N LYS A 332 17.00 40.16 11.73
CA LYS A 332 17.86 40.17 12.93
C LYS A 332 19.30 40.58 12.58
N ILE A 333 19.89 40.00 11.53
CA ILE A 333 21.24 40.33 11.06
C ILE A 333 21.34 41.80 10.65
N ALA A 334 20.35 42.33 9.93
CA ALA A 334 20.32 43.73 9.53
C ALA A 334 20.26 44.67 10.75
N LYS A 335 19.46 44.35 11.77
CA LYS A 335 19.43 45.10 13.03
C LYS A 335 20.78 45.07 13.73
N LEU A 336 21.39 43.90 13.86
CA LEU A 336 22.73 43.75 14.45
C LEU A 336 23.79 44.54 13.66
N ASN A 337 23.70 44.60 12.33
CA ASN A 337 24.61 45.42 11.52
C ASN A 337 24.38 46.92 11.73
N VAL A 338 23.14 47.40 11.83
CA VAL A 338 22.85 48.80 12.14
C VAL A 338 23.34 49.16 13.54
N GLU A 339 23.14 48.28 14.52
CA GLU A 339 23.68 48.45 15.88
C GLU A 339 25.21 48.50 15.85
N ARG A 340 25.86 47.60 15.11
CA ARG A 340 27.32 47.60 14.90
C ARG A 340 27.80 48.91 14.27
N ASP A 341 27.13 49.38 13.21
CA ASP A 341 27.54 50.60 12.49
C ASP A 341 27.27 51.86 13.33
N ALA A 342 26.18 51.90 14.11
CA ALA A 342 25.91 52.97 15.06
C ALA A 342 26.96 53.01 16.18
N VAL A 343 27.36 51.84 16.69
CA VAL A 343 28.47 51.70 17.64
C VAL A 343 29.78 52.18 17.01
N ALA A 344 30.08 51.78 15.77
CA ALA A 344 31.26 52.22 15.04
C ALA A 344 31.28 53.75 14.81
N GLN A 345 30.16 54.36 14.43
CA GLN A 345 30.05 55.81 14.26
C GLN A 345 30.16 56.55 15.60
N TYR A 346 29.57 56.02 16.67
CA TYR A 346 29.73 56.57 18.01
C TYR A 346 31.20 56.59 18.45
N LEU A 347 31.92 55.51 18.14
CA LEU A 347 33.35 55.39 18.39
C LEU A 347 34.19 56.34 17.51
N HIS A 348 33.79 56.54 16.25
CA HIS A 348 34.43 57.51 15.36
C HIS A 348 34.22 58.96 15.83
N ASN A 349 32.99 59.34 16.19
CA ASN A 349 32.67 60.65 16.74
C ASN A 349 33.41 60.91 18.07
N LEU A 350 33.51 59.89 18.93
CA LEU A 350 34.33 59.97 20.14
C LEU A 350 35.81 60.22 19.80
N ARG A 351 36.34 59.59 18.75
CA ARG A 351 37.71 59.82 18.29
C ARG A 351 37.91 61.25 17.75
N GLU A 352 36.99 61.76 16.92
CA GLU A 352 37.07 63.13 16.40
C GLU A 352 36.91 64.20 17.50
N VAL A 353 36.07 63.96 18.51
CA VAL A 353 35.94 64.86 19.66
C VAL A 353 37.24 64.87 20.48
N VAL A 354 37.88 63.71 20.65
CA VAL A 354 39.20 63.61 21.28
C VAL A 354 40.25 64.36 20.44
N GLU A 355 40.34 64.15 19.13
CA GLU A 355 41.29 64.84 18.24
C GLU A 355 41.06 66.37 18.16
N ASN A 356 39.80 66.84 18.08
CA ASN A 356 39.49 68.28 18.07
C ASN A 356 39.84 68.94 19.40
N ALA A 357 39.62 68.23 20.50
CA ALA A 357 40.08 68.68 21.79
C ALA A 357 41.65 68.73 21.76
N GLU A 358 42.36 67.74 21.22
CA GLU A 358 43.83 67.75 21.10
C GLU A 358 44.35 68.95 20.29
N GLN A 359 43.67 69.34 19.22
CA GLN A 359 44.02 70.50 18.39
C GLN A 359 43.76 71.84 19.09
N ASN A 360 42.71 71.93 19.92
CA ASN A 360 42.43 73.15 20.67
C ASN A 360 43.37 73.33 21.86
N LEU A 361 43.84 72.24 22.48
CA LEU A 361 44.82 72.29 23.58
C LEU A 361 46.27 72.50 23.13
N SER A 362 46.56 72.43 21.84
CA SER A 362 47.89 72.71 21.25
C SER A 362 48.01 74.10 20.61
N ARG A 363 46.92 74.89 20.65
CA ARG A 363 46.84 76.26 20.14
C ARG A 363 46.79 77.35 21.23
N ASP A 364 46.62 76.95 22.49
CA ASP A 364 46.89 77.76 23.69
C ASP A 364 48.22 77.29 24.30
#